data_AF-A0A3C0Y1Y4-F1
#
_entry.id   AF-A0A3C0Y1Y4-F1
#
_cell.length_a   1.000
_cell.length_b   1.000
_cell.length_c   1.000
_cell.angle_alpha   90.00
_cell.angle_beta   90.00
_cell.angle_gamma   90.00
#
_symmetry.space_group_name_H-M   'P 1'
#
loop_
_entity.id
_entity.type
_entity.pdbx_description
1 polymer ?
#
loop_
_entity_poly.entity_id
_entity_poly.type
_entity_poly.pdbx_seq_one_letter_code
_entity_poly.pdbx_strand_id
1 'polypeptide(L)' 'VGQEVFHASDAEQPCGLVAAAAANPSGGFDAIVSMQTSAAADAADGRLTLGTATGAALALLPLPYSLLEDI' A
#
# COMPACT_ATOMS: atom_id res chain seq x y z
N VAL A 1 -12.72 -9.17 -6.15
CA VAL A 1 -11.64 -8.46 -6.86
C VAL A 1 -10.92 -7.58 -5.85
N GLY A 2 -9.60 -7.46 -5.96
CA GLY A 2 -8.78 -6.61 -5.08
C GLY A 2 -9.00 -5.12 -5.35
N GLN A 3 -8.75 -4.27 -4.35
CA GLN A 3 -8.80 -2.82 -4.52
C GLN A 3 -7.43 -2.28 -4.94
N GLU A 4 -7.43 -1.29 -5.82
CA GLU A 4 -6.22 -0.60 -6.26
C GLU A 4 -5.64 0.28 -5.16
N VAL A 5 -4.34 0.53 -5.21
CA VAL A 5 -3.61 1.41 -4.31
C VAL A 5 -2.96 2.51 -5.14
N PHE A 6 -3.07 3.75 -4.66
CA PHE A 6 -2.54 4.94 -5.31
C PHE A 6 -1.48 5.58 -4.44
N HIS A 7 -0.51 6.25 -5.07
CA HIS A 7 0.52 7.00 -4.39
C HIS A 7 0.25 8.50 -4.54
N ALA A 8 0.54 9.30 -3.51
CA ALA A 8 0.22 10.73 -3.51
C ALA A 8 0.90 11.54 -4.62
N SER A 9 2.01 11.04 -5.19
CA SER A 9 2.70 11.67 -6.32
C SER A 9 2.05 11.40 -7.67
N ASP A 10 1.17 10.39 -7.76
CA ASP A 10 0.50 10.00 -8.99
C ASP A 10 -0.91 9.51 -8.69
N ALA A 11 -1.87 10.41 -8.86
CA ALA A 11 -3.27 10.17 -8.57
C ALA A 11 -4.02 9.43 -9.70
N GLU A 12 -3.43 9.37 -10.89
CA GLU A 12 -4.08 8.82 -12.08
C GLU A 12 -3.69 7.37 -12.33
N GLN A 13 -2.48 6.98 -11.91
CA GLN A 13 -1.97 5.62 -12.09
C GLN A 13 -1.94 4.83 -10.77
N PRO A 14 -2.61 3.67 -10.69
CA PRO A 14 -2.49 2.81 -9.53
C PRO A 14 -1.07 2.22 -9.45
N CYS A 15 -0.49 2.23 -8.24
CA CYS A 15 0.84 1.70 -7.95
C CYS A 15 0.80 0.30 -7.33
N GLY A 16 -0.38 -0.23 -7.01
CA GLY A 16 -0.55 -1.57 -6.44
C GLY A 16 -1.99 -2.08 -6.39
N LEU A 17 -2.15 -3.32 -5.90
CA LEU A 17 -3.43 -4.03 -5.76
C LEU A 17 -3.45 -4.85 -4.46
N VAL A 18 -4.56 -4.76 -3.71
CA VAL A 18 -4.80 -5.60 -2.52
C VAL A 18 -4.98 -7.06 -2.94
N ALA A 19 -4.08 -7.92 -2.47
CA ALA A 19 -4.13 -9.36 -2.67
C ALA A 19 -4.99 -10.06 -1.62
N ALA A 20 -4.95 -9.60 -0.38
CA ALA A 20 -5.76 -10.12 0.73
C ALA A 20 -6.00 -9.02 1.77
N ALA A 21 -7.12 -9.08 2.48
CA ALA A 21 -7.42 -8.21 3.61
C ALA A 21 -8.19 -8.98 4.69
N ALA A 22 -7.97 -8.62 5.96
CA ALA A 22 -8.67 -9.18 7.10
C ALA A 22 -8.91 -8.10 8.17
N ALA A 23 -9.96 -8.25 8.97
CA ALA A 23 -10.20 -7.36 10.09
C ALA A 23 -9.13 -7.58 11.17
N ASN A 24 -8.53 -6.50 11.65
CA ASN A 24 -7.57 -6.57 12.75
C ASN A 24 -8.34 -6.69 14.08
N PRO A 25 -8.00 -7.63 14.98
CA PRO A 25 -8.67 -7.80 16.28
C PRO A 25 -8.62 -6.55 17.18
N SER A 26 -7.64 -5.67 16.97
CA SER A 26 -7.49 -4.39 17.69
C SER A 26 -8.27 -3.24 17.05
N GLY A 27 -8.99 -3.52 15.96
CA GLY A 27 -9.74 -2.54 15.18
C GLY A 27 -9.07 -2.21 13.84
N GLY A 28 -9.88 -1.86 12.84
CA GLY A 28 -9.41 -1.61 11.47
C GLY A 28 -9.20 -2.90 10.66
N PHE A 29 -8.34 -2.82 9.64
CA PHE A 29 -8.05 -3.91 8.71
C PHE A 29 -6.55 -3.98 8.43
N ASP A 30 -6.03 -5.19 8.33
CA ASP A 30 -4.71 -5.46 7.77
C ASP A 30 -4.88 -5.94 6.33
N ALA A 31 -3.96 -5.55 5.45
CA ALA A 31 -3.98 -5.93 4.04
C ALA A 31 -2.60 -6.33 3.55
N ILE A 32 -2.56 -7.32 2.65
CA ILE A 32 -1.38 -7.67 1.86
C ILE A 32 -1.58 -7.05 0.48
N VAL A 33 -0.63 -6.23 0.05
CA VAL A 33 -0.67 -5.48 -1.20
C VAL A 33 0.49 -5.92 -2.07
N SER A 34 0.21 -6.21 -3.34
CA SER A 34 1.23 -6.32 -4.39
C SER A 34 1.40 -4.94 -5.01
N MET A 35 2.58 -4.34 -4.93
CA MET A 35 2.82 -2.98 -5.39
C MET A 35 4.25 -2.73 -5.87
N GLN A 36 4.46 -1.62 -6.54
CA GLN A 36 5.79 -1.17 -6.97
C GLN A 36 6.67 -0.81 -5.77
N THR A 37 7.92 -1.27 -5.80
CA THR A 37 8.89 -1.07 -4.72
C THR A 37 9.31 0.40 -4.59
N SER A 38 9.37 1.14 -5.70
CA SER A 38 9.61 2.59 -5.71
C SER A 38 8.53 3.37 -4.97
N ALA A 39 7.25 3.00 -5.15
CA ALA A 39 6.14 3.61 -4.43
C ALA A 39 6.14 3.21 -2.95
N ALA A 40 6.53 1.97 -2.62
CA ALA A 40 6.66 1.51 -1.23
C ALA A 40 7.83 2.20 -0.48
N ALA A 41 8.94 2.47 -1.17
CA ALA A 41 10.10 3.13 -0.57
C ALA A 41 9.80 4.57 -0.12
N ASP A 42 8.87 5.24 -0.79
CA ASP A 42 8.44 6.62 -0.50
C ASP A 42 7.03 6.70 0.14
N ALA A 43 6.52 5.56 0.63
CA ALA A 43 5.18 5.42 1.19
C ALA A 43 5.02 5.93 2.63
N ALA A 44 6.07 6.49 3.22
CA ALA A 44 6.02 7.06 4.56
C ALA A 44 4.94 8.14 4.67
N ASP A 45 4.47 8.38 5.90
CA ASP A 45 3.57 9.49 6.22
C ASP A 45 2.22 9.48 5.47
N GLY A 46 1.67 8.30 5.17
CA GLY A 46 0.31 8.17 4.64
C GLY A 46 0.17 8.53 3.17
N ARG A 47 1.25 8.41 2.40
CA ARG A 47 1.29 8.71 0.96
C ARG A 47 0.67 7.64 0.08
N LEU A 48 0.18 6.55 0.67
CA LEU A 48 -0.58 5.51 -0.01
C LEU A 48 -2.06 5.62 0.35
N THR A 49 -2.93 5.50 -0.64
CA THR A 49 -4.38 5.52 -0.45
C THR A 49 -5.07 4.37 -1.17
N LEU A 50 -6.17 3.90 -0.62
CA LEU A 50 -6.94 2.77 -1.14
C LEU A 50 -8.05 3.22 -2.09
N GLY A 51 -8.15 2.58 -3.26
CA GLY A 51 -9.22 2.73 -4.23
C GLY A 51 -9.14 3.99 -5.09
N THR A 52 -8.72 5.12 -4.52
CA THR A 52 -8.45 6.38 -5.23
C THR A 52 -7.35 7.16 -4.51
N ALA A 53 -6.79 8.18 -5.16
CA ALA A 53 -5.80 9.10 -4.58
C ALA A 53 -6.29 9.90 -3.34
N THR A 54 -7.60 9.97 -3.12
CA THR A 54 -8.23 10.63 -1.96
C THR A 54 -8.94 9.63 -1.03
N GLY A 55 -8.68 8.35 -1.24
CA GLY A 55 -9.27 7.26 -0.47
C GLY A 55 -8.70 7.13 0.93
N ALA A 56 -9.00 5.99 1.57
CA ALA A 56 -8.49 5.71 2.91
C ALA A 56 -6.96 5.61 2.89
N ALA A 57 -6.29 6.37 3.76
CA ALA A 57 -4.85 6.32 3.89
C ALA A 57 -4.39 4.95 4.41
N LEU A 58 -3.34 4.42 3.81
CA LEU A 58 -2.71 3.16 4.17
C LEU A 58 -1.42 3.45 4.94
N ALA A 59 -1.25 2.75 6.06
CA ALA A 59 0.00 2.75 6.80
C ALA A 59 0.84 1.54 6.34
N LEU A 60 2.00 1.80 5.74
CA LEU A 60 2.92 0.75 5.36
C LEU A 60 3.62 0.19 6.61
N LEU A 61 3.48 -1.12 6.82
CA LEU A 61 4.18 -1.81 7.91
C LEU A 61 5.58 -2.23 7.45
N PRO A 62 6.57 -2.29 8.37
CA PRO A 62 7.92 -2.71 8.02
C PRO A 62 7.90 -4.15 7.48
N LEU A 63 8.66 -4.37 6.41
CA LEU A 63 8.84 -5.72 5.87
C LEU A 63 9.59 -6.60 6.89
N PRO A 64 9.23 -7.89 7.00
CA PRO A 64 9.90 -8.81 7.92
C PRO A 64 11.38 -9.06 7.54
N TYR A 65 11.77 -8.71 6.32
CA TYR A 65 13.14 -8.74 5.82
C TYR A 65 13.35 -7.57 4.86
N SER A 66 14.56 -7.02 4.84
CA SER A 66 14.93 -5.97 3.90
C SER A 66 14.81 -6.47 2.47
N LEU A 67 14.29 -5.62 1.58
CA LEU A 67 14.33 -5.89 0.15
C LEU A 67 15.76 -5.73 -0.35
N LEU A 68 16.22 -6.63 -1.22
CA LEU A 68 17.50 -6.45 -1.92
C LEU A 68 17.32 -5.40 -3.01
N GLU A 69 18.27 -4.47 -3.14
CA GLU A 69 18.19 -3.34 -4.07
C GLU A 69 18.39 -3.74 -5.55
N ASP A 70 18.80 -4.99 -5.82
CA ASP A 70 19.44 -5.40 -7.09
C ASP A 70 18.87 -6.72 -7.68
N ILE A 71 17.57 -6.97 -7.51
CA ILE A 71 16.84 -8.10 -8.15
C ILE A 71 15.86 -7.63 -9.22
#